data_AF-A0A2H2Z9G5-F1
#
_entry.id   AF-A0A2H2Z9G5-F1
#
_cell.length_a   1.000
_cell.length_b   1.000
_cell.length_c   1.000
_cell.angle_alpha   90.00
_cell.angle_beta   90.00
_cell.angle_gamma   90.00
#
_symmetry.space_group_name_H-M   'P 1'
#
loop_
_entity.id
_entity.type
_entity.pdbx_description
1 polymer ?
#
loop_
_entity_poly.entity_id
_entity_poly.type
_entity_poly.pdbx_seq_one_letter_code
_entity_poly.pdbx_strand_id
1 'polypeptide(L)'
;MCYFEQTRWSCGYWRWGHFKQQCNKEYRMGETCGLKLVYHTIPDPDVCRLCHDREKKERRLNKMIADVERWKQEGNRSATIERTEGEMAIVQEQICAMNKEHALRQFSLAQGIVGKEQTTVENATNLWLTLPLLQ
;
A
#
# COMPACT_ATOMS: atom_id res chain seq x y z
N MET A 1 -17.45 -9.32 18.06
CA MET A 1 -16.40 -9.62 17.07
C MET A 1 -17.08 -10.09 15.81
N CYS A 2 -17.04 -9.31 14.73
CA CYS A 2 -17.72 -9.67 13.49
C CYS A 2 -16.81 -10.53 12.62
N TYR A 3 -17.35 -11.56 11.98
CA TYR A 3 -16.60 -12.48 11.13
C TYR A 3 -16.69 -12.07 9.65
N PHE A 4 -15.54 -12.00 8.99
CA PHE A 4 -15.39 -11.61 7.59
C PHE A 4 -14.58 -12.65 6.83
N GLU A 5 -14.81 -12.76 5.54
CA GLU A 5 -13.87 -13.47 4.66
C GLU A 5 -12.55 -12.71 4.56
N GLN A 6 -11.51 -13.45 4.20
CA GLN A 6 -10.21 -12.91 3.86
C GLN A 6 -9.80 -13.47 2.50
N THR A 7 -9.45 -12.61 1.55
CA THR A 7 -8.76 -13.05 0.33
C THR A 7 -7.27 -12.99 0.57
N ARG A 8 -6.52 -14.04 0.23
CA ARG A 8 -5.06 -14.10 0.33
C ARG A 8 -4.46 -14.49 -1.01
N TRP A 9 -3.61 -13.62 -1.56
CA TRP A 9 -2.89 -13.88 -2.81
C TRP A 9 -1.68 -14.78 -2.60
N SER A 10 -1.17 -15.35 -3.70
CA SER A 10 0.04 -16.18 -3.72
C SER A 10 1.27 -15.47 -3.13
N CYS A 11 1.39 -14.16 -3.32
CA CYS A 11 2.44 -13.34 -2.72
C CYS A 11 2.29 -13.15 -1.20
N GLY A 12 1.22 -13.65 -0.57
CA GLY A 12 0.95 -13.51 0.87
C GLY A 12 0.28 -12.18 1.27
N TYR A 13 0.05 -11.29 0.31
CA TYR A 13 -0.81 -10.13 0.52
C TYR A 13 -2.27 -10.57 0.76
N TRP A 14 -3.07 -9.71 1.37
CA TRP A 14 -4.46 -10.05 1.70
C TRP A 14 -5.35 -8.81 1.80
N ARG A 15 -6.66 -9.04 1.71
CA ARG A 15 -7.70 -8.03 1.99
C ARG A 15 -8.87 -8.65 2.73
N TRP A 16 -9.62 -7.79 3.42
CA TRP A 16 -10.93 -8.14 3.92
C TRP A 16 -11.91 -8.37 2.77
N GLY A 17 -12.64 -9.48 2.85
CA GLY A 17 -13.73 -9.84 1.96
C GLY A 17 -15.09 -9.52 2.57
N HIS A 18 -16.10 -10.29 2.19
CA HIS A 18 -17.48 -10.04 2.61
C HIS A 18 -17.71 -10.38 4.08
N PHE A 19 -18.65 -9.66 4.69
CA PHE A 19 -19.17 -9.98 6.02
C PHE A 19 -19.90 -11.33 5.98
N LYS A 20 -19.71 -12.16 7.02
CA LYS A 20 -20.33 -13.48 7.12
C LYS A 20 -21.26 -13.61 8.30
N GLN A 21 -20.79 -13.26 9.49
CA GLN A 21 -21.53 -13.54 10.71
C GLN A 21 -21.33 -12.45 11.75
N GLN A 22 -22.43 -12.01 12.35
CA GLN A 22 -22.43 -11.13 13.52
C GLN A 22 -22.10 -11.94 14.78
N CYS A 23 -21.31 -11.40 15.71
CA CYS A 23 -21.11 -12.09 16.98
C CYS A 23 -22.38 -12.10 17.84
N ASN A 24 -22.51 -13.17 18.62
CA ASN A 24 -23.56 -13.34 19.62
C ASN A 24 -23.49 -12.35 20.80
N LYS A 25 -22.39 -11.59 20.97
CA LYS A 25 -22.22 -10.62 22.06
C LYS A 25 -22.81 -9.24 21.78
N GLU A 26 -22.96 -8.86 20.51
CA GLU A 26 -23.45 -7.53 20.13
C GLU A 26 -24.91 -7.65 19.72
N TYR A 27 -25.82 -7.26 20.62
CA TYR A 27 -27.27 -7.43 20.43
C TYR A 27 -27.90 -6.33 19.55
N ARG A 28 -27.24 -5.17 19.40
CA ARG A 28 -27.83 -4.03 18.70
C ARG A 28 -27.57 -4.07 17.19
N MET A 29 -28.63 -3.87 16.41
CA MET A 29 -28.52 -3.49 15.01
C MET A 29 -28.12 -2.01 14.93
N GLY A 30 -26.94 -1.73 14.38
CA GLY A 30 -26.48 -0.35 14.11
C GLY A 30 -25.10 0.00 14.67
N GLU A 31 -24.60 -0.74 15.67
CA GLU A 31 -23.24 -0.57 16.20
C GLU A 31 -22.34 -1.67 15.62
N THR A 32 -21.32 -1.27 14.84
CA THR A 32 -20.36 -2.23 14.29
C THR A 32 -19.40 -2.64 15.39
N CYS A 33 -19.34 -3.95 15.68
CA CYS A 33 -18.33 -4.44 16.60
C CYS A 33 -16.94 -4.10 16.04
N GLY A 34 -16.18 -3.27 16.74
CA GLY A 34 -14.89 -2.73 16.28
C GLY A 34 -13.77 -3.77 16.06
N LEU A 35 -14.08 -5.06 16.27
CA LEU A 35 -13.15 -6.17 16.09
C LEU A 35 -13.60 -7.08 14.94
N LYS A 36 -12.81 -7.12 13.87
CA LYS A 36 -12.97 -8.01 12.72
C LYS A 36 -12.22 -9.32 12.95
N LEU A 37 -12.83 -10.45 12.62
CA LEU A 37 -12.23 -11.78 12.69
C LEU A 37 -12.29 -12.46 11.33
N VAL A 38 -11.35 -13.37 11.08
CA VAL A 38 -11.35 -14.20 9.87
C VAL A 38 -12.34 -15.36 10.05
N TYR A 39 -13.31 -15.45 9.14
CA TYR A 39 -14.21 -16.60 8.99
C TYR A 39 -13.57 -17.70 8.15
N HIS A 40 -13.14 -17.31 6.94
CA HIS A 40 -12.55 -18.20 5.95
C HIS A 40 -11.55 -17.42 5.10
N THR A 41 -10.41 -18.05 4.80
CA THR A 41 -9.39 -17.51 3.91
C THR A 41 -9.53 -18.14 2.53
N ILE A 42 -9.87 -17.31 1.55
CA ILE A 42 -9.97 -17.67 0.14
C ILE A 42 -8.58 -17.46 -0.49
N PRO A 43 -7.90 -18.53 -0.92
CA PRO A 43 -6.65 -18.39 -1.65
C PRO A 43 -6.92 -17.90 -3.07
N ASP A 44 -6.14 -16.92 -3.52
CA ASP A 44 -6.12 -16.43 -4.89
C ASP A 44 -4.75 -16.79 -5.51
N PRO A 45 -4.73 -17.56 -6.62
CA PRO A 45 -3.47 -17.97 -7.24
C PRO A 45 -2.71 -16.81 -7.90
N ASP A 46 -3.37 -15.69 -8.18
CA ASP A 46 -2.73 -14.52 -8.79
C ASP A 46 -1.85 -13.77 -7.76
N VAL A 47 -1.09 -12.78 -8.23
CA VAL A 47 -0.37 -11.84 -7.38
C VAL A 47 -1.22 -10.62 -7.08
N CYS A 48 -0.93 -9.94 -5.97
CA CYS A 48 -1.74 -8.79 -5.60
C CYS A 48 -1.48 -7.58 -6.52
N ARG A 49 -2.43 -6.64 -6.53
CA ARG A 49 -2.31 -5.38 -7.28
C ARG A 49 -1.02 -4.60 -6.97
N LEU A 50 -0.57 -4.59 -5.71
CA LEU A 50 0.66 -3.91 -5.30
C LEU A 50 1.89 -4.53 -5.98
N CYS A 51 1.93 -5.87 -6.09
CA CYS A 51 2.98 -6.57 -6.83
C CYS A 51 2.96 -6.24 -8.32
N HIS A 52 1.78 -6.21 -8.95
CA HIS A 52 1.67 -5.81 -10.36
C HIS A 52 2.14 -4.37 -10.60
N ASP A 53 1.77 -3.45 -9.73
CA ASP A 53 2.16 -2.04 -9.88
C ASP A 53 3.66 -1.85 -9.61
N ARG A 54 4.25 -2.66 -8.71
CA ARG A 54 5.70 -2.70 -8.48
C ARG A 54 6.43 -3.22 -9.71
N GLU A 55 5.97 -4.32 -10.29
CA GLU A 55 6.58 -4.95 -11.46
C GLU A 55 6.62 -3.98 -12.67
N LYS A 56 5.58 -3.15 -12.85
CA LYS A 56 5.58 -2.08 -13.86
C LYS A 56 6.69 -1.06 -13.61
N LYS A 57 6.93 -0.67 -12.35
CA LYS A 57 8.02 0.25 -11.98
C LYS A 57 9.40 -0.38 -12.16
N GLU A 58 9.55 -1.66 -11.80
CA GLU A 58 10.79 -2.42 -12.02
C GLU A 58 11.12 -2.48 -13.52
N ARG A 59 10.13 -2.76 -14.37
CA ARG A 59 10.30 -2.71 -15.84
C ARG A 59 10.73 -1.33 -16.33
N ARG A 60 10.13 -0.24 -15.80
CA ARG A 60 10.53 1.13 -16.13
C ARG A 60 11.98 1.40 -15.69
N LEU A 61 12.35 0.99 -14.49
CA LEU A 61 13.70 1.15 -13.95
C LEU A 61 14.74 0.43 -14.80
N ASN A 62 14.49 -0.82 -15.14
CA ASN A 62 15.39 -1.62 -15.98
C ASN A 62 15.61 -0.99 -17.35
N LYS A 63 14.56 -0.41 -17.94
CA LYS A 63 14.68 0.34 -19.19
C LYS A 63 15.58 1.58 -19.03
N MET A 64 15.38 2.37 -17.97
CA MET A 64 16.20 3.56 -17.71
C MET A 64 17.68 3.20 -17.47
N ILE A 65 17.95 2.11 -16.75
CA ILE A 65 19.32 1.58 -16.55
C ILE A 65 19.97 1.27 -17.90
N ALA A 66 19.30 0.49 -18.74
CA ALA A 66 19.82 0.11 -20.06
C ALA A 66 20.03 1.34 -20.97
N ASP A 67 19.12 2.32 -20.91
CA ASP A 67 19.24 3.57 -21.66
C ASP A 67 20.48 4.37 -21.21
N VAL A 68 20.69 4.51 -19.89
CA VAL A 68 21.84 5.21 -19.31
C VAL A 68 23.15 4.50 -19.64
N GLU A 69 23.22 3.18 -19.53
CA GLU A 69 24.41 2.40 -19.87
C GLU A 69 24.83 2.60 -21.33
N ARG A 70 23.87 2.53 -22.26
CA ARG A 70 24.11 2.81 -23.68
C ARG A 70 24.62 4.24 -23.88
N TRP A 71 24.00 5.24 -23.25
CA TRP A 71 24.41 6.64 -23.41
C TRP A 71 25.78 6.95 -22.82
N LYS A 72 26.17 6.27 -21.73
CA LYS A 72 27.52 6.37 -21.16
C LYS A 72 28.59 5.89 -22.14
N GLN A 73 28.29 4.87 -22.95
CA GLN A 73 29.19 4.39 -24.00
C GLN A 73 29.28 5.35 -25.21
N GLU A 74 28.18 6.04 -25.54
CA GLU A 74 28.16 7.04 -26.63
C GLU A 74 28.91 8.34 -26.30
N GLY A 75 29.03 8.69 -25.01
CA GLY A 75 29.84 9.82 -24.53
C GLY A 75 29.27 11.25 -24.76
N ASN A 76 28.14 11.40 -25.46
CA ASN A 76 27.62 12.72 -25.87
C ASN A 76 26.30 13.15 -25.18
N ARG A 77 25.97 12.60 -24.01
CA ARG A 77 24.65 12.81 -23.34
C ARG A 77 24.72 13.06 -21.84
N SER A 78 25.79 13.71 -21.34
CA SER A 78 26.03 13.91 -19.90
C SER A 78 24.84 14.49 -19.13
N ALA A 79 24.23 15.58 -19.62
CA ALA A 79 23.09 16.22 -18.95
C ALA A 79 21.81 15.33 -18.95
N THR A 80 21.61 14.52 -19.99
CA THR A 80 20.48 13.58 -20.04
C THR A 80 20.70 12.41 -19.09
N ILE A 81 21.94 11.91 -19.02
CA ILE A 81 22.34 10.86 -18.08
C ILE A 81 22.07 11.31 -16.64
N GLU A 82 22.57 12.48 -16.25
CA GLU A 82 22.38 13.02 -14.89
C GLU A 82 20.88 13.13 -14.52
N ARG A 83 20.07 13.67 -15.43
CA ARG A 83 18.62 13.78 -15.23
C ARG A 83 17.97 12.40 -15.05
N THR A 84 18.28 11.45 -15.91
CA THR A 84 17.70 10.10 -15.85
C THR A 84 18.17 9.34 -14.62
N GLU A 85 19.41 9.52 -14.17
CA GLU A 85 19.90 8.96 -12.89
C GLU A 85 19.12 9.51 -11.69
N GLY A 86 18.79 10.81 -11.69
CA GLY A 86 17.87 11.40 -10.71
C GLY A 86 16.48 10.76 -10.74
N GLU A 87 15.90 10.57 -11.92
CA GLU A 87 14.60 9.89 -12.08
C GLU A 87 14.65 8.42 -11.63
N MET A 88 15.76 7.72 -11.91
CA MET A 88 15.99 6.35 -11.47
C MET A 88 15.98 6.25 -9.94
N ALA A 89 16.64 7.16 -9.23
CA ALA A 89 16.64 7.19 -7.77
C ALA A 89 15.22 7.34 -7.20
N ILE A 90 14.40 8.22 -7.78
CA ILE A 90 13.00 8.41 -7.38
C ILE A 90 12.18 7.12 -7.59
N VAL A 91 12.34 6.46 -8.74
CA VAL A 91 11.62 5.21 -9.03
C VAL A 91 12.07 4.08 -8.09
N GLN A 92 13.36 4.01 -7.76
CA GLN A 92 13.89 3.04 -6.78
C GLN A 92 13.31 3.26 -5.39
N GLU A 93 13.23 4.51 -4.93
CA GLU A 93 12.61 4.85 -3.64
C GLU A 93 11.15 4.40 -3.59
N GLN A 94 10.39 4.64 -4.67
CA GLN A 94 9.00 4.19 -4.78
C GLN A 94 8.89 2.66 -4.70
N ILE A 95 9.77 1.92 -5.39
CA ILE A 95 9.79 0.45 -5.30
C ILE A 95 10.10 -0.02 -3.87
N CYS A 96 11.06 0.63 -3.21
CA CYS A 96 11.41 0.33 -1.82
C CYS A 96 10.22 0.55 -0.87
N ALA A 97 9.52 1.67 -1.01
CA ALA A 97 8.31 1.97 -0.23
C ALA A 97 7.22 0.92 -0.43
N MET A 98 6.98 0.50 -1.69
CA MET A 98 6.01 -0.56 -2.02
C MET A 98 6.40 -1.91 -1.39
N ASN A 99 7.69 -2.27 -1.39
CA ASN A 99 8.18 -3.49 -0.74
C ASN A 99 8.00 -3.45 0.78
N LYS A 100 8.26 -2.29 1.40
CA LYS A 100 8.06 -2.10 2.83
C LYS A 100 6.59 -2.21 3.22
N GLU A 101 5.69 -1.56 2.48
CA GLU A 101 4.23 -1.69 2.71
C GLU A 101 3.80 -3.15 2.61
N HIS A 102 4.26 -3.84 1.57
CA HIS A 102 3.93 -5.25 1.35
C HIS A 102 4.38 -6.12 2.54
N ALA A 103 5.63 -5.97 2.98
CA ALA A 103 6.19 -6.72 4.10
C ALA A 103 5.44 -6.45 5.42
N LEU A 104 5.11 -5.19 5.70
CA LEU A 104 4.35 -4.81 6.90
C LEU A 104 2.97 -5.47 6.92
N ARG A 105 2.28 -5.51 5.79
CA ARG A 105 0.96 -6.15 5.69
C ARG A 105 1.01 -7.68 5.76
N GLN A 106 2.08 -8.31 5.27
CA GLN A 106 2.28 -9.74 5.47
C GLN A 106 2.52 -10.07 6.95
N PHE A 107 3.30 -9.23 7.64
CA PHE A 107 3.63 -9.42 9.05
C PHE A 107 2.43 -9.22 9.98
N SER A 108 1.52 -8.30 9.67
CA SER A 108 0.32 -8.06 10.49
C SER A 108 -0.60 -9.30 10.59
N LEU A 109 -0.60 -10.17 9.58
CA LEU A 109 -1.28 -11.48 9.68
C LEU A 109 -0.58 -12.44 10.63
N ALA A 110 0.75 -12.49 10.59
CA ALA A 110 1.54 -13.45 11.36
C ALA A 110 1.39 -13.25 12.88
N GLN A 111 1.06 -12.02 13.32
CA GLN A 111 0.89 -11.69 14.73
C GLN A 111 -0.53 -11.87 15.26
N GLY A 112 -1.51 -12.27 14.44
CA GLY A 112 -2.91 -12.36 14.87
C GLY A 112 -3.55 -11.02 15.26
N ILE A 113 -2.86 -9.89 15.02
CA ILE A 113 -3.37 -8.52 15.24
C ILE A 113 -4.17 -8.11 14.00
N VAL A 114 -5.22 -8.86 13.74
CA VAL A 114 -6.16 -8.58 12.67
C VAL A 114 -7.35 -7.87 13.32
N GLY A 115 -7.14 -6.68 13.92
CA GLY A 115 -8.16 -6.10 14.81
C GLY A 115 -8.01 -4.65 15.24
N LYS A 116 -7.02 -3.90 14.74
CA LYS A 116 -7.01 -2.43 14.91
C LYS A 116 -6.65 -1.80 13.59
N GLU A 117 -7.68 -1.51 12.81
CA GLU A 117 -7.55 -0.61 11.67
C GLU A 117 -7.22 0.77 12.26
N GLN A 118 -5.94 1.16 12.19
CA GLN A 118 -5.51 2.51 12.52
C GLN A 118 -6.14 3.43 11.47
N THR A 119 -7.17 4.17 11.89
CA THR A 119 -7.60 5.40 11.24
C THR A 119 -6.45 6.40 11.32
N THR A 120 -5.52 6.33 10.38
CA THR A 120 -4.57 7.40 10.09
C THR A 120 -4.82 7.90 8.70
N VAL A 121 -5.76 8.83 8.56
CA VAL A 121 -5.64 10.03 7.73
C VAL A 121 -6.80 10.97 8.08
N GLU A 122 -6.48 12.28 8.11
CA GLU A 122 -7.39 13.43 8.17
C GLU A 122 -7.86 13.89 9.56
N ASN A 123 -6.93 14.51 10.32
CA ASN A 123 -7.27 15.72 11.07
C ASN A 123 -6.59 16.91 10.40
N ALA A 124 -7.31 17.44 9.41
CA ALA A 124 -7.42 18.84 9.04
C ALA A 124 -6.27 19.77 9.46
N THR A 125 -5.35 20.01 8.53
CA THR A 125 -4.77 21.35 8.33
C THR A 125 -5.89 22.31 7.93
N ASN A 126 -6.68 22.78 8.89
CA ASN A 126 -7.56 23.95 8.77
C ASN A 126 -7.26 24.89 9.93
N LEU A 127 -6.13 25.60 9.80
CA LEU A 127 -5.78 26.77 10.60
C LEU A 127 -5.38 27.90 9.63
N TRP A 128 -6.30 28.21 8.72
CA TRP A 128 -6.39 29.51 8.06
C TRP A 128 -7.84 29.94 8.14
N LEU A 129 -8.07 31.19 8.52
CA LEU A 129 -9.36 31.90 8.68
C LEU A 129 -9.97 31.92 10.09
N THR A 130 -9.32 32.67 11.00
CA THR A 130 -10.03 33.67 11.81
C THR A 130 -9.17 34.92 11.91
N LEU A 131 -9.27 35.80 10.91
CA LEU A 131 -9.09 37.23 11.09
C LEU A 131 -10.27 37.74 11.92
N PRO A 132 -10.07 38.40 13.07
CA PRO A 132 -11.04 39.35 13.58
C PRO A 132 -10.71 40.71 12.98
N LEU A 133 -11.55 41.11 12.03
CA LEU A 133 -11.81 42.52 11.76
C LEU A 133 -12.44 43.09 13.05
N LEU A 134 -11.72 43.94 13.79
CA LEU A 134 -12.31 44.76 14.84
C LEU A 134 -11.67 46.15 14.82
N GLN A 135 -12.50 47.11 14.40
CA GLN A 135 -12.48 48.58 14.60
C GLN A 135 -11.14 49.33 14.59
#